data_AF-A0A7J6EVN3-F1
#
_entry.id   AF-A0A7J6EVN3-F1
#
_cell.length_a   1.000
_cell.length_b   1.000
_cell.length_c   1.000
_cell.angle_alpha   90.00
_cell.angle_beta   90.00
_cell.angle_gamma   90.00
#
_symmetry.space_group_name_H-M   'P 1'
#
loop_
_entity.id
_entity.type
_entity.pdbx_description
1 polymer ?
#
loop_
_entity_poly.entity_id
_entity_poly.type
_entity_poly.pdbx_seq_one_letter_code
_entity_poly.pdbx_strand_id
1 'polypeptide(L)' 'ILLEYTKEYISYAPKEETKAQDRRPFDLLVIINPKLQKKSNRYIIRSSPFIEGSVEVQITLLNFLMIRR' A
#
# COMPACT_ATOMS: atom_id res chain seq x y z
N ILE A 1 7.07 -6.24 -10.97
CA ILE A 1 6.09 -5.81 -9.94
C ILE A 1 4.72 -6.25 -10.43
N LEU A 2 3.95 -6.89 -9.54
CA LEU A 2 2.55 -7.26 -9.75
C LEU A 2 1.72 -6.45 -8.75
N LEU A 3 0.73 -5.69 -9.22
CA LEU A 3 -0.15 -4.89 -8.37
C LEU A 3 -1.60 -5.08 -8.79
N GLU A 4 -2.48 -5.18 -7.82
CA GLU A 4 -3.94 -5.20 -8.02
C GLU A 4 -4.60 -4.45 -6.87
N TYR A 5 -5.64 -3.67 -7.18
CA TYR A 5 -6.44 -3.03 -6.15
C TYR A 5 -7.91 -2.98 -6.57
N THR A 6 -8.71 -3.86 -5.98
CA THR A 6 -10.11 -4.05 -6.35
C THR A 6 -11.05 -3.19 -5.51
N LYS A 7 -12.30 -3.04 -5.97
CA LYS A 7 -13.37 -2.38 -5.21
C LYS A 7 -13.63 -3.07 -3.88
N GLU A 8 -13.50 -4.40 -3.85
CA GLU A 8 -13.64 -5.20 -2.65
C GLU A 8 -12.58 -4.80 -1.62
N TYR A 9 -11.31 -4.72 -2.01
CA TYR A 9 -10.24 -4.29 -1.10
C TYR A 9 -10.40 -2.87 -0.56
N ILE A 10 -10.92 -1.95 -1.39
CA ILE A 10 -11.23 -0.58 -0.94
C ILE A 10 -12.37 -0.57 0.08
N SER A 11 -13.36 -1.44 -0.08
CA SER A 11 -14.55 -1.48 0.76
C SER A 11 -14.28 -1.86 2.22
N TYR A 12 -13.16 -2.54 2.50
CA TYR A 12 -12.74 -2.90 3.86
C TYR A 12 -12.21 -1.71 4.67
N ALA A 13 -11.90 -0.58 4.03
CA ALA A 13 -11.37 0.61 4.70
C ALA A 13 -12.43 1.69 4.92
N PRO A 14 -12.30 2.53 5.97
CA PRO A 14 -13.22 3.64 6.22
C PRO A 14 -13.36 4.59 5.02
N LYS A 15 -14.57 5.11 4.80
CA LYS A 15 -14.87 6.00 3.65
C LYS A 15 -14.10 7.32 3.72
N GLU A 16 -13.87 7.81 4.93
CA GLU A 16 -13.12 9.02 5.23
C GLU A 16 -11.64 8.83 4.86
N GLU A 17 -11.05 7.69 5.24
CA GLU A 17 -9.66 7.34 4.94
C GLU A 17 -9.44 7.09 3.44
N THR A 18 -10.34 6.34 2.81
CA THR A 18 -10.25 6.04 1.37
C THR A 18 -10.34 7.31 0.52
N LYS A 19 -11.21 8.25 0.89
CA LYS A 19 -11.33 9.57 0.24
C LYS A 19 -10.09 10.45 0.52
N ALA A 20 -9.58 10.47 1.75
CA ALA A 20 -8.36 11.20 2.10
C ALA A 20 -7.12 10.62 1.41
N GLN A 21 -7.11 9.34 1.07
CA GLN A 21 -6.01 8.68 0.35
C GLN A 21 -6.18 8.68 -1.16
N ASP A 22 -7.30 9.20 -1.69
CA ASP A 22 -7.64 9.14 -3.12
C ASP A 22 -7.50 7.71 -3.69
N ARG A 23 -7.90 6.71 -2.89
CA ARG A 23 -7.85 5.29 -3.25
C ARG A 23 -8.83 5.02 -4.39
N ARG A 24 -8.31 4.57 -5.53
CA ARG A 24 -9.11 4.20 -6.71
C ARG A 24 -8.77 2.78 -7.14
N PRO A 25 -9.77 1.97 -7.51
CA PRO A 25 -9.50 0.63 -7.99
C PRO A 25 -8.80 0.71 -9.35
N PHE A 26 -7.94 -0.26 -9.63
CA PHE A 26 -7.29 -0.44 -10.91
C PHE A 26 -7.14 -1.92 -11.22
N ASP A 27 -7.19 -2.25 -12.51
CA ASP A 27 -7.05 -3.64 -12.99
C ASP A 27 -5.62 -4.15 -12.79
N LEU A 28 -5.45 -5.48 -12.81
CA LEU A 28 -4.17 -6.15 -12.61
C LEU A 28 -3.05 -5.53 -13.47
N LEU A 29 -2.03 -5.00 -12.81
CA LEU A 29 -0.89 -4.35 -13.44
C LEU A 29 0.37 -5.20 -13.28
N VAL A 30 0.92 -5.62 -14.42
CA VAL A 30 2.19 -6.32 -14.51
C VAL A 30 3.24 -5.36 -15.07
N ILE A 31 4.26 -5.04 -14.27
CA ILE A 31 5.36 -4.16 -14.69
C ILE A 31 6.68 -4.91 -14.61
N ILE A 32 7.37 -5.00 -15.74
CA ILE A 32 8.69 -5.63 -15.86
C ILE A 32 9.73 -4.52 -15.94
N ASN A 33 10.78 -4.60 -15.11
CA ASN A 33 11.90 -3.64 -15.06
C ASN A 33 11.48 -2.15 -15.04
N PRO A 34 10.62 -1.72 -14.09
CA PRO A 34 10.18 -0.34 -14.02
C PRO A 34 11.34 0.62 -13.70
N LYS A 35 11.33 1.78 -14.36
CA LYS A 35 12.11 2.96 -13.95
C LYS A 35 11.14 4.03 -13.46
N LEU A 36 11.15 4.31 -12.16
CA LEU A 36 10.26 5.28 -11.55
C LEU A 36 10.86 6.69 -11.63
N GLN A 37 10.06 7.66 -12.05
CA GLN A 37 10.43 9.08 -12.05
C GLN A 37 9.29 9.91 -11.46
N LYS A 38 9.64 10.90 -10.64
CA LYS A 38 8.66 11.80 -10.03
C LYS A 38 8.08 12.72 -11.11
N LYS A 39 6.76 12.72 -11.30
CA LYS A 39 6.09 13.60 -12.28
C LYS A 39 6.01 15.08 -11.85
N SER A 40 6.00 15.37 -10.55
CA SER A 40 5.93 16.75 -10.02
C SER A 40 6.45 16.82 -8.60
N ASN A 41 6.88 17.98 -8.10
CA ASN A 41 7.45 18.08 -6.75
C ASN A 41 6.42 18.00 -5.60
N ARG A 42 5.14 17.76 -5.92
CA ARG A 42 4.07 17.60 -4.91
C ARG A 42 4.33 16.36 -4.05
N TYR A 43 4.41 16.60 -2.76
CA TYR A 43 4.23 15.57 -1.74
C TYR A 43 2.77 15.61 -1.31
N ILE A 44 2.18 14.44 -1.07
CA ILE A 44 0.86 14.37 -0.44
C ILE A 44 1.07 14.70 1.04
N ILE A 45 1.04 15.99 1.37
CA ILE A 45 0.95 16.44 2.77
C ILE A 45 -0.54 16.40 3.10
N ARG A 46 -0.98 15.31 3.72
CA ARG A 46 -2.35 15.19 4.24
C ARG A 46 -2.31 14.97 5.74
N SER A 47 -3.38 15.39 6.41
CA SER A 47 -3.50 15.60 7.85
C SER A 47 -3.29 14.36 8.74
N SER A 48 -2.99 13.20 8.16
CA SER A 48 -2.79 11.94 8.87
C SER A 48 -1.61 11.18 8.25
N PRO A 49 -0.66 10.66 9.04
CA PRO A 49 0.42 9.83 8.54
C PRO A 49 -0.14 8.54 7.93
N PHE A 50 0.28 8.24 6.70
CA PHE A 50 -0.03 6.96 6.07
C PHE A 50 0.93 5.91 6.61
N ILE A 51 0.38 4.78 7.07
CA ILE A 51 1.16 3.64 7.52
C ILE A 51 1.18 2.64 6.37
N GLU A 52 2.38 2.34 5.87
CA GLU A 52 2.60 1.30 4.87
C GLU A 52 2.88 -0.03 5.57
N GLY A 53 2.28 -1.10 5.04
CA GLY A 53 2.55 -2.47 5.46
C GLY A 53 3.19 -3.25 4.32
N SER A 54 4.15 -4.12 4.66
CA SER A 54 4.72 -5.11 3.75
C SER A 54 4.44 -6.50 4.28
N VAL A 55 4.15 -7.45 3.38
CA VAL A 55 3.97 -8.87 3.71
C VAL A 55 5.25 -9.44 4.37
N GLU A 56 6.42 -8.98 3.92
CA GLU A 56 7.71 -9.41 4.45
C GLU A 56 7.88 -9.03 5.93
N VAL A 57 7.49 -7.81 6.31
CA VAL A 57 7.60 -7.32 7.70
C VAL A 57 6.74 -8.16 8.66
N GLN A 58 5.57 -8.62 8.23
CA GLN A 58 4.73 -9.51 9.04
C GLN A 58 5.39 -10.87 9.28
N ILE A 59 6.02 -11.44 8.24
CA ILE A 59 6.73 -12.72 8.33
C ILE A 59 7.98 -12.60 9.22
N THR A 60 8.74 -11.50 9.10
CA THR A 60 9.91 -11.26 9.96
C THR A 60 9.52 -11.14 11.44
N LEU A 61 8.44 -10.44 11.76
CA LEU A 61 7.95 -10.32 13.14
C LEU A 61 7.47 -11.66 13.69
N LEU A 62 6.75 -12.45 12.87
CA LEU A 62 6.31 -13.79 13.25
C LEU A 62 7.51 -14.71 13.50
N ASN A 63 8.50 -14.71 12.61
CA ASN A 63 9.73 -15.49 12.78
C ASN A 63 10.51 -15.06 14.03
N PHE A 64 10.62 -13.77 14.30
CA PHE A 64 11.26 -13.26 15.52
C PHE A 64 10.52 -13.71 16.80
N LEU A 65 9.19 -13.67 16.80
CA LEU A 65 8.36 -14.14 17.92
C LEU A 65 8.43 -15.66 18.10
N MET A 66 8.55 -16.43 17.02
CA MET A 66 8.65 -17.89 17.08
C MET A 66 10.03 -18.40 17.52
N ILE A 67 11.12 -17.69 17.20
CA ILE A 67 12.50 -18.06 17.62
C ILE A 67 12.75 -17.72 19.10
N ARG A 68 11.94 -16.85 19.71
CA ARG A 68 12.02 -16.50 21.14
C ARG A 68 11.12 -17.35 22.05
N ARG A 69 10.60 -18.48 21.57
CA ARG A 69 9.92 -19.50 22.38
C ARG A 69 10.77 -20.75 22.52
#